data_AF-A0A822GD92-F1
#
_entry.id   AF-A0A822GD92-F1
#
_cell.length_a   1.000
_cell.length_b   1.000
_cell.length_c   1.000
_cell.angle_alpha   90.00
_cell.angle_beta   90.00
_cell.angle_gamma   90.00
#
_symmetry.space_group_name_H-M   'P 1'
#
loop_
_entity.id
_entity.type
_entity.pdbx_description
1 polymer ?
#
loop_
_entity_poly.entity_id
_entity_poly.type
_entity_poly.pdbx_seq_one_letter_code
_entity_poly.pdbx_strand_id
1 'polypeptide(L)'
;KDLLVVGTSTNIVAYDIDRNVDIFFKENPDGAHAITIGHWGELPEQLAIVGGNCSIHGFNKKCEDVLWTVTGDNVSSLALLDFNSDGYNELVVGSEDYDIRVFREDQLIAEMQETETIV
;
A
#
# COMPACT_ATOMS: atom_id res chain seq x y z
N LYS A 1 -14.48 0.13 13.84
CA LYS A 1 -13.61 -0.56 14.84
C LYS A 1 -12.26 -0.59 14.19
N ASP A 2 -11.27 -0.06 14.88
CA ASP A 2 -10.04 0.37 14.23
C ASP A 2 -8.92 -0.61 14.60
N LEU A 3 -8.00 -0.83 13.67
CA LEU A 3 -6.83 -1.68 13.85
C LEU A 3 -5.59 -0.81 13.73
N LEU A 4 -4.57 -1.10 14.54
CA LEU A 4 -3.27 -0.48 14.41
C LEU A 4 -2.43 -1.31 13.43
N VAL A 5 -1.87 -0.67 12.41
CA VAL A 5 -0.89 -1.29 11.52
C VAL A 5 0.48 -0.68 11.82
N VAL A 6 1.48 -1.52 12.06
CA VAL A 6 2.87 -1.09 12.29
C VAL A 6 3.77 -1.79 11.28
N GLY A 7 4.51 -1.01 10.52
CA GLY A 7 5.58 -1.48 9.65
C GLY A 7 6.95 -1.27 10.25
N THR A 8 7.88 -2.16 9.94
CA THR A 8 9.31 -2.03 10.22
C THR A 8 10.11 -2.22 8.92
N SER A 9 11.43 -2.16 9.01
CA SER A 9 12.32 -2.48 7.90
C SER A 9 12.22 -3.94 7.42
N THR A 10 11.56 -4.83 8.17
CA THR A 10 11.52 -6.27 7.86
C THR A 10 10.17 -6.93 8.11
N ASN A 11 9.18 -6.22 8.65
CA ASN A 11 7.93 -6.81 9.11
C ASN A 11 6.75 -5.84 8.97
N ILE A 12 5.55 -6.41 8.97
CA ILE A 12 4.30 -5.70 9.20
C ILE A 12 3.45 -6.46 10.22
N VAL A 13 2.82 -5.72 11.13
CA VAL A 13 1.84 -6.25 12.07
C VAL A 13 0.53 -5.48 11.96
N ALA A 14 -0.59 -6.20 12.05
CA ALA A 14 -1.88 -5.60 12.34
C ALA A 14 -2.33 -6.03 13.73
N TYR A 15 -2.73 -5.09 14.57
CA TYR A 15 -2.95 -5.30 15.99
C TYR A 15 -4.28 -4.71 16.44
N ASP A 16 -5.06 -5.51 17.18
CA ASP A 16 -6.32 -5.10 17.81
C ASP A 16 -6.04 -4.59 19.23
N ILE A 17 -6.01 -3.26 19.37
CA ILE A 17 -5.68 -2.59 20.62
C ILE A 17 -6.67 -2.96 21.74
N ASP A 18 -7.96 -3.05 21.42
CA ASP A 18 -9.01 -3.34 22.41
C ASP A 18 -8.87 -4.75 23.01
N ARG A 19 -8.44 -5.70 22.19
CA ARG A 19 -8.27 -7.10 22.59
C ARG A 19 -6.84 -7.48 22.98
N ASN A 20 -5.89 -6.56 22.79
CA ASN A 20 -4.47 -6.80 23.00
C ASN A 20 -3.98 -8.08 22.27
N VAL A 21 -4.28 -8.18 20.98
CA VAL A 21 -3.95 -9.36 20.16
C VAL A 21 -3.52 -8.96 18.76
N ASP A 22 -2.50 -9.66 18.25
CA ASP A 22 -2.10 -9.57 16.85
C ASP A 22 -3.22 -10.17 15.98
N ILE A 23 -3.72 -9.39 15.03
CA ILE A 23 -4.56 -9.89 13.94
C ILE A 23 -3.68 -10.70 12.98
N PHE A 24 -2.53 -10.15 12.62
CA PHE A 24 -1.49 -10.89 11.91
C PHE A 24 -0.11 -10.29 12.16
N PHE A 25 0.91 -11.12 11.95
CA PHE A 25 2.32 -10.75 11.86
C PHE A 25 2.89 -11.36 10.58
N LYS A 26 3.57 -10.57 9.75
CA LYS A 26 4.16 -11.03 8.49
C LYS A 26 5.57 -10.48 8.31
N GLU A 27 6.47 -11.32 7.82
CA GLU A 27 7.76 -10.87 7.31
C GLU A 27 7.57 -10.13 5.99
N ASN A 28 8.23 -8.98 5.88
CA ASN A 28 8.24 -8.12 4.71
C ASN A 28 9.69 -7.70 4.43
N PRO A 29 10.48 -8.54 3.73
CA PRO A 29 11.92 -8.33 3.56
C PRO A 29 12.26 -7.07 2.75
N ASP A 30 11.31 -6.58 1.95
CA ASP A 30 11.45 -5.34 1.18
C ASP A 30 11.21 -4.08 2.02
N GLY A 31 10.82 -4.23 3.29
CA GLY A 31 10.58 -3.13 4.22
C GLY A 31 9.23 -2.43 4.02
N ALA A 32 8.74 -1.80 5.08
CA ALA A 32 7.51 -1.01 5.07
C ALA A 32 7.85 0.48 5.15
N HIS A 33 8.22 1.07 4.00
CA HIS A 33 8.60 2.48 3.90
C HIS A 33 7.39 3.42 3.96
N ALA A 34 6.29 3.03 3.31
CA ALA A 34 5.01 3.73 3.35
C ALA A 34 3.87 2.73 3.57
N ILE A 35 2.83 3.15 4.30
CA ILE A 35 1.63 2.33 4.54
C ILE A 35 0.40 3.19 4.34
N THR A 36 -0.60 2.65 3.65
CA THR A 36 -1.96 3.21 3.61
C THR A 36 -2.99 2.11 3.87
N ILE A 37 -4.19 2.49 4.32
CA ILE A 37 -5.28 1.56 4.63
C ILE A 37 -6.55 2.05 3.96
N GLY A 38 -7.20 1.18 3.20
CA GLY A 38 -8.47 1.53 2.58
C GLY A 38 -8.99 0.48 1.61
N HIS A 39 -10.11 0.79 0.97
CA HIS A 39 -10.62 0.00 -0.14
C HIS A 39 -9.82 0.36 -1.39
N TRP A 40 -9.49 -0.65 -2.18
CA TRP A 40 -8.77 -0.53 -3.44
C TRP A 40 -9.57 -1.25 -4.54
N GLY A 41 -9.85 -0.54 -5.63
CA GLY A 41 -10.75 -1.02 -6.68
C GLY A 41 -12.11 -1.44 -6.14
N GLU A 42 -12.65 -2.53 -6.69
CA GLU A 42 -13.97 -3.08 -6.32
C GLU A 42 -13.92 -4.03 -5.11
N LEU A 43 -12.77 -4.16 -4.44
CA LEU A 43 -12.64 -5.10 -3.33
C LEU A 43 -13.55 -4.71 -2.16
N PRO A 44 -14.35 -5.65 -1.63
CA PRO A 44 -15.31 -5.36 -0.56
C PRO A 44 -14.64 -5.18 0.81
N GLU A 45 -13.37 -5.55 0.94
CA GLU A 45 -12.61 -5.44 2.17
C GLU A 45 -11.51 -4.37 2.06
N GLN A 46 -11.17 -3.75 3.20
CA GLN A 46 -10.04 -2.85 3.29
C GLN A 46 -8.73 -3.64 3.36
N LEU A 47 -7.71 -3.10 2.71
CA LEU A 47 -6.36 -3.65 2.70
C LEU A 47 -5.42 -2.76 3.52
N ALA A 48 -4.42 -3.38 4.15
CA ALA A 48 -3.20 -2.68 4.56
C ALA A 48 -2.20 -2.76 3.40
N ILE A 49 -2.06 -1.66 2.67
CA ILE A 49 -1.16 -1.54 1.52
C ILE A 49 0.18 -1.00 1.99
N VAL A 50 1.26 -1.68 1.62
CA VAL A 50 2.64 -1.41 2.05
C VAL A 50 3.51 -1.23 0.83
N GLY A 51 4.27 -0.15 0.80
CA GLY A 51 5.33 0.08 -0.17
C GLY A 51 6.69 -0.12 0.47
N GLY A 52 7.58 -0.81 -0.23
CA GLY A 52 8.94 -1.12 0.20
C GLY A 52 9.98 -0.86 -0.90
N ASN A 53 11.00 -1.70 -0.94
CA ASN A 53 12.05 -1.69 -1.96
C ASN A 53 11.55 -2.23 -3.29
N CYS A 54 11.18 -1.33 -4.20
CA CYS A 54 10.62 -1.62 -5.53
C CYS A 54 9.37 -2.51 -5.54
N SER A 55 8.72 -2.70 -4.39
CA SER A 55 7.56 -3.59 -4.25
C SER A 55 6.42 -2.94 -3.50
N ILE A 56 5.21 -3.37 -3.84
CA ILE A 56 3.96 -2.98 -3.20
C ILE A 56 3.19 -4.25 -2.89
N HIS A 57 2.73 -4.37 -1.65
CA HIS A 57 1.92 -5.48 -1.16
C HIS A 57 0.63 -4.96 -0.54
N GLY A 58 -0.45 -5.74 -0.56
CA GLY A 58 -1.71 -5.38 0.09
C GLY A 58 -2.33 -6.56 0.81
N PHE A 59 -2.35 -6.47 2.13
CA PHE A 59 -2.79 -7.55 3.00
C PHE A 59 -4.23 -7.34 3.48
N ASN A 60 -5.05 -8.38 3.36
CA ASN A 60 -6.35 -8.40 4.01
C ASN A 60 -6.25 -8.81 5.49
N LYS A 61 -7.39 -8.85 6.18
CA LYS A 61 -7.46 -9.22 7.62
C LYS A 61 -7.02 -10.65 7.93
N LYS A 62 -6.93 -11.52 6.91
CA LYS A 62 -6.46 -12.90 7.04
C LYS A 62 -4.97 -13.05 6.76
N CYS A 63 -4.24 -11.95 6.53
CA CYS A 63 -2.84 -11.94 6.12
C CYS A 63 -2.60 -12.53 4.71
N GLU A 64 -3.65 -12.54 3.87
CA GLU A 64 -3.53 -12.93 2.47
C GLU A 64 -3.08 -11.71 1.67
N ASP A 65 -2.09 -11.91 0.81
CA ASP A 65 -1.59 -10.88 -0.10
C ASP A 65 -2.46 -10.86 -1.36
N VAL A 66 -3.33 -9.86 -1.46
CA VAL A 66 -4.34 -9.77 -2.53
C VAL A 66 -4.03 -8.67 -3.55
N LEU A 67 -2.98 -7.90 -3.30
CA LEU A 67 -2.41 -6.89 -4.19
C LEU A 67 -0.90 -7.09 -4.15
N TRP A 68 -0.30 -7.45 -5.28
CA TRP A 68 1.14 -7.47 -5.41
C TRP A 68 1.56 -6.85 -6.74
N THR A 69 2.48 -5.89 -6.68
CA THR A 69 3.08 -5.32 -7.88
C THR A 69 4.48 -4.78 -7.60
N VAL A 70 5.20 -4.47 -8.67
CA VAL A 70 6.53 -3.86 -8.64
C VAL A 70 6.44 -2.41 -9.13
N THR A 71 7.27 -1.53 -8.58
CA THR A 71 7.42 -0.13 -9.01
C THR A 71 8.87 0.14 -9.45
N GLY A 72 9.14 1.33 -9.96
CA GLY A 72 10.44 1.70 -10.53
C GLY A 72 11.58 1.79 -9.50
N ASP A 73 11.29 2.32 -8.31
CA ASP A 73 12.25 2.47 -7.20
C ASP A 73 11.54 2.39 -5.84
N ASN A 74 12.27 2.53 -4.73
CA ASN A 74 11.76 2.58 -3.37
C ASN A 74 10.49 3.43 -3.28
N VAL A 75 9.44 2.84 -2.70
CA VAL A 75 8.19 3.57 -2.45
C VAL A 75 8.41 4.52 -1.28
N SER A 76 8.14 5.80 -1.49
CA SER A 76 8.29 6.85 -0.48
C SER A 76 6.94 7.35 0.04
N SER A 77 5.87 7.25 -0.74
CA SER A 77 4.52 7.66 -0.33
C SER A 77 3.43 6.85 -1.04
N LEU A 78 2.27 6.72 -0.37
CA LEU A 78 1.11 6.00 -0.87
C LEU A 78 -0.18 6.77 -0.56
N ALA A 79 -1.10 6.81 -1.51
CA ALA A 79 -2.45 7.34 -1.31
C ALA A 79 -3.50 6.48 -2.03
N LEU A 80 -4.70 6.42 -1.44
CA LEU A 80 -5.88 5.83 -2.08
C LEU A 80 -6.85 6.95 -2.41
N LEU A 81 -7.15 7.12 -3.69
CA LEU A 81 -8.16 8.07 -4.14
C LEU A 81 -8.78 7.63 -5.47
N ASP A 82 -10.03 8.03 -5.68
CA ASP A 82 -10.72 7.88 -6.97
C ASP A 82 -10.14 8.90 -7.97
N PHE A 83 -9.13 8.47 -8.72
CA PHE A 83 -8.37 9.28 -9.65
C PHE A 83 -9.15 9.53 -10.95
N ASN A 84 -9.91 8.55 -11.42
CA ASN A 84 -10.68 8.63 -12.67
C ASN A 84 -12.16 9.02 -12.48
N SER A 85 -12.61 9.23 -11.24
CA SER A 85 -13.98 9.61 -10.87
C SER A 85 -15.03 8.55 -11.21
N ASP A 86 -14.70 7.27 -11.10
CA ASP A 86 -15.63 6.16 -11.33
C ASP A 86 -16.27 5.58 -10.06
N GLY A 87 -15.90 6.10 -8.89
CA GLY A 87 -16.41 5.69 -7.59
C GLY A 87 -15.55 4.65 -6.86
N TYR A 88 -14.46 4.17 -7.46
CA TYR A 88 -13.50 3.26 -6.83
C TYR A 88 -12.15 3.94 -6.63
N ASN A 89 -11.44 3.58 -5.55
CA ASN A 89 -10.12 4.16 -5.31
C ASN A 89 -9.05 3.44 -6.14
N GLU A 90 -8.21 4.22 -6.79
CA GLU A 90 -6.91 3.79 -7.30
C GLU A 90 -5.79 3.97 -6.27
N LEU A 91 -4.71 3.23 -6.48
CA LEU A 91 -3.49 3.37 -5.68
C LEU A 91 -2.54 4.35 -6.36
N VAL A 92 -2.27 5.46 -5.71
CA VAL A 92 -1.25 6.43 -6.12
C VAL A 92 0.03 6.15 -5.33
N VAL A 93 1.14 6.00 -6.06
CA VAL A 93 2.45 5.61 -5.55
C VAL A 93 3.45 6.68 -5.93
N GLY A 94 4.12 7.23 -4.92
CA GLY A 94 5.32 8.03 -5.11
C GLY A 94 6.57 7.18 -4.88
N SER A 95 7.52 7.27 -5.81
CA SER A 95 8.80 6.53 -5.74
C SER A 95 10.02 7.47 -5.73
N GLU A 96 11.17 6.94 -5.31
CA GLU A 96 12.45 7.67 -5.27
C GLU A 96 13.04 8.00 -6.66
N ASP A 97 12.51 7.40 -7.73
CA ASP A 97 12.82 7.74 -9.14
C ASP A 97 12.11 9.01 -9.64
N TYR A 98 11.40 9.71 -8.75
CA TYR A 98 10.64 10.93 -9.01
C TYR A 98 9.37 10.70 -9.84
N ASP A 99 8.92 9.46 -9.99
CA ASP A 99 7.66 9.17 -10.67
C ASP A 99 6.51 9.02 -9.67
N ILE A 100 5.37 9.60 -10.04
CA ILE A 100 4.06 9.31 -9.46
C ILE A 100 3.34 8.34 -10.40
N ARG A 101 3.01 7.15 -9.89
CA ARG A 101 2.31 6.10 -10.63
C ARG A 101 0.92 5.86 -10.06
N VAL A 102 -0.05 5.68 -10.93
CA VAL A 102 -1.44 5.38 -10.54
C VAL A 102 -1.79 3.97 -11.02
N PHE A 103 -2.05 3.09 -10.06
CA PHE A 103 -2.40 1.69 -10.30
C PHE A 103 -3.88 1.42 -10.03
N ARG A 104 -4.49 0.70 -10.96
CA ARG A 104 -5.82 0.12 -10.82
C ARG A 104 -5.74 -1.36 -11.16
N GLU A 105 -6.02 -2.22 -10.18
CA GLU A 105 -5.84 -3.67 -10.35
C GLU A 105 -4.44 -3.99 -10.91
N ASP A 106 -4.37 -4.75 -12.00
CA ASP A 106 -3.12 -5.11 -12.68
C ASP A 106 -2.65 -4.07 -13.71
N GLN A 107 -3.24 -2.87 -13.72
CA GLN A 107 -2.99 -1.84 -14.75
C GLN A 107 -2.37 -0.56 -14.16
N LEU A 108 -1.31 -0.09 -14.81
CA LEU A 108 -0.81 1.27 -14.66
C LEU A 108 -1.67 2.19 -15.55
N ILE A 109 -2.43 3.11 -14.94
CA ILE A 109 -3.36 3.98 -15.67
C ILE A 109 -2.78 5.38 -15.93
N ALA A 110 -1.82 5.82 -15.12
CA ALA A 110 -1.12 7.09 -15.30
C ALA A 110 0.28 7.02 -14.68
N GLU A 111 1.20 7.77 -15.29
CA GLU A 111 2.56 7.99 -14.81
C GLU A 111 2.93 9.45 -15.06
N MET A 112 3.48 10.10 -14.03
CA MET A 112 3.81 11.52 -14.04
C MET A 112 5.21 11.69 -13.43
N GLN A 113 6.10 12.33 -14.17
CA GLN A 113 7.45 12.60 -13.70
C GLN A 113 7.50 13.94 -12.97
N GLU A 114 8.03 13.92 -11.76
CA GLU A 114 8.28 15.07 -10.91
C GLU A 114 9.76 15.45 -10.87
N THR A 115 10.10 16.45 -10.06
CA THR A 115 11.48 16.98 -9.98
C THR A 115 12.28 16.45 -8.80
N GLU A 116 11.61 15.87 -7.79
CA GLU A 116 12.21 15.32 -6.57
C GLU A 116 11.34 14.16 -6.03
N THR A 117 11.84 13.46 -5.00
CA THR A 117 11.14 12.37 -4.32
C THR A 117 9.81 12.82 -3.73
N ILE A 118 8.79 11.95 -3.84
CA ILE A 118 7.42 12.23 -3.43
C ILE A 118 7.18 11.72 -2.01
N VAL A 119 7.01 12.62 -1.05
CA VAL A 119 6.88 12.30 0.40
C VAL A 119 5.51 12.62 0.97
#